data_AF-A0A8J5S502-F1
#
_entry.id   AF-A0A8J5S502-F1
#
_cell.length_a   1.000
_cell.length_b   1.000
_cell.length_c   1.000
_cell.angle_alpha   90.00
_cell.angle_beta   90.00
_cell.angle_gamma   90.00
#
_symmetry.space_group_name_H-M   'P 1'
#
loop_
_entity.id
_entity.type
_entity.pdbx_description
1 polymer ?
#
loop_
_entity_poly.entity_id
_entity_poly.type
_entity_poly.pdbx_seq_one_letter_code
_entity_poly.pdbx_strand_id
1 'polypeptide(L)'
;MIKSYSEDDIHKAVKYNVWASTSNGNNKLDAAFHEAQILMKEKGKKCPVFLFFSVNSSMQFVGLAEILGPVDFKKTMDFWRRDKWNGFFPVMWHIIKDIPNKLFRHITLENNYNRPVTYSKDTQEIGLPQGLEMLNIFKDYHQETSLLDDFNFYEEMERTRITRCAKKGRNANSTNEANALFFGSGARLSDDFKSMESLEASMESTRL
;
A
#
# COMPACT_ATOMS: atom_id res chain seq x y z
N MET A 1 1.81 5.81 -7.15
CA MET A 1 0.40 6.01 -6.75
C MET A 1 -0.32 4.68 -6.74
N ILE A 2 -1.13 4.39 -5.72
CA ILE A 2 -2.05 3.25 -5.69
C ILE A 2 -3.49 3.76 -5.54
N LYS A 3 -4.39 3.27 -6.40
CA LYS A 3 -5.81 3.62 -6.37
C LYS A 3 -6.67 2.39 -6.10
N SER A 4 -7.31 2.37 -4.93
CA SER A 4 -8.29 1.33 -4.60
C SER A 4 -9.70 1.76 -4.96
N TYR A 5 -10.55 0.82 -5.38
CA TYR A 5 -11.99 1.06 -5.52
C TYR A 5 -12.76 0.90 -4.22
N SER A 6 -12.12 0.36 -3.18
CA SER A 6 -12.79 -0.04 -1.96
C SER A 6 -11.87 0.14 -0.77
N GLU A 7 -12.37 0.79 0.26
CA GLU A 7 -11.70 0.91 1.55
C GLU A 7 -11.54 -0.45 2.24
N ASP A 8 -12.51 -1.35 2.03
CA ASP A 8 -12.43 -2.76 2.44
C ASP A 8 -11.21 -3.52 1.88
N ASP A 9 -10.68 -3.13 0.71
CA ASP A 9 -9.43 -3.70 0.20
C ASP A 9 -8.21 -3.07 0.88
N ILE A 10 -8.26 -1.78 1.26
CA ILE A 10 -7.22 -1.13 2.06
C ILE A 10 -7.14 -1.77 3.45
N HIS A 11 -8.28 -2.03 4.08
CA HIS A 11 -8.35 -2.73 5.37
C HIS A 11 -7.61 -4.07 5.31
N LYS A 12 -7.89 -4.89 4.30
CA LYS A 12 -7.22 -6.19 4.13
C LYS A 12 -5.74 -6.04 3.85
N ALA A 13 -5.36 -5.02 3.09
CA ALA A 13 -3.97 -4.73 2.82
C ALA A 13 -3.18 -4.32 4.07
N VAL A 14 -3.82 -3.59 4.99
CA VAL A 14 -3.28 -3.26 6.32
C VAL A 14 -3.22 -4.52 7.18
N LYS A 15 -4.33 -5.26 7.27
CA LYS A 15 -4.45 -6.47 8.10
C LYS A 15 -3.43 -7.55 7.73
N TYR A 16 -3.23 -7.78 6.44
CA TYR A 16 -2.41 -8.88 5.92
C TYR A 16 -1.05 -8.44 5.36
N ASN A 17 -0.73 -7.14 5.39
CA ASN A 17 0.52 -6.58 4.86
C ASN A 17 0.84 -7.02 3.42
N VAL A 18 -0.18 -7.04 2.57
CA VAL A 18 -0.04 -7.38 1.15
C VAL A 18 -0.85 -6.43 0.28
N TRP A 19 -0.41 -6.23 -0.95
CA TRP A 19 -1.20 -5.54 -1.96
C TRP A 19 -1.25 -6.32 -3.27
N ALA A 20 -2.30 -6.07 -4.04
CA ALA A 20 -2.46 -6.53 -5.40
C ALA A 20 -3.08 -5.41 -6.25
N SER A 21 -2.55 -5.21 -7.46
CA SER A 21 -3.10 -4.29 -8.46
C SER A 21 -3.65 -5.09 -9.66
N THR A 22 -4.03 -4.39 -10.72
CA THR A 22 -4.30 -4.98 -12.04
C THR A 22 -3.09 -5.75 -12.55
N SER A 23 -3.25 -6.69 -13.49
CA SER A 23 -2.11 -7.42 -14.09
C SER A 23 -1.02 -6.48 -14.63
N ASN A 24 -1.43 -5.39 -15.31
CA ASN A 24 -0.48 -4.39 -15.81
C ASN A 24 0.18 -3.59 -14.68
N GLY A 25 -0.59 -3.25 -13.64
CA GLY A 25 -0.06 -2.58 -12.45
C GLY A 25 0.94 -3.45 -11.69
N ASN A 26 0.63 -4.73 -11.48
CA ASN A 26 1.52 -5.70 -10.86
C ASN A 26 2.83 -5.84 -11.66
N ASN A 27 2.77 -5.98 -12.99
CA ASN A 27 3.99 -5.99 -13.82
C ASN A 27 4.83 -4.73 -13.64
N LYS A 28 4.19 -3.55 -13.60
CA LYS A 28 4.89 -2.27 -13.42
C LYS A 28 5.56 -2.16 -12.05
N LEU A 29 4.86 -2.56 -10.99
CA LEU A 29 5.37 -2.50 -9.62
C LEU A 29 6.48 -3.54 -9.38
N ASP A 30 6.34 -4.73 -9.97
CA ASP A 30 7.39 -5.75 -9.95
C ASP A 30 8.67 -5.26 -10.65
N ALA A 31 8.54 -4.67 -11.83
CA ALA A 31 9.67 -4.08 -12.55
C ALA A 31 10.36 -2.98 -11.74
N ALA A 32 9.58 -2.06 -11.16
CA ALA A 32 10.12 -0.98 -10.31
C ALA A 32 10.85 -1.52 -9.07
N PHE A 33 10.33 -2.58 -8.44
CA PHE A 33 11.01 -3.23 -7.32
C PHE A 33 12.35 -3.83 -7.75
N HIS A 34 12.40 -4.56 -8.86
CA HIS A 34 13.64 -5.15 -9.36
C HIS A 34 14.68 -4.09 -9.76
N GLU A 35 14.26 -3.02 -10.42
CA GLU A 35 15.12 -1.88 -10.75
C GLU A 35 15.72 -1.26 -9.48
N ALA A 36 14.91 -1.03 -8.45
CA ALA A 36 15.37 -0.52 -7.18
C ALA A 36 16.37 -1.46 -6.48
N GLN A 37 16.17 -2.78 -6.57
CA GLN A 37 17.12 -3.77 -6.06
C GLN A 37 18.47 -3.76 -6.81
N ILE A 38 18.44 -3.55 -8.13
CA ILE A 38 19.66 -3.41 -8.94
C ILE A 38 20.42 -2.15 -8.53
N LEU A 39 19.74 -1.00 -8.47
CA LEU A 39 20.33 0.28 -8.06
C LEU A 39 20.92 0.21 -6.64
N MET A 40 20.25 -0.49 -5.72
CA MET A 40 20.76 -0.70 -4.37
C MET A 40 22.07 -1.48 -4.36
N LYS A 41 22.19 -2.53 -5.19
CA LYS A 41 23.43 -3.32 -5.33
C LYS A 41 24.56 -2.53 -5.96
N GLU A 42 24.26 -1.72 -6.99
CA GLU A 42 25.26 -0.94 -7.71
C GLU A 42 25.80 0.24 -6.89
N LYS A 43 24.91 0.96 -6.19
CA LYS A 43 25.26 2.19 -5.46
C LYS A 43 25.57 1.95 -3.97
N GLY A 44 25.27 0.77 -3.45
CA GLY A 44 25.43 0.42 -2.03
C GLY A 44 24.51 1.22 -1.09
N LYS A 45 23.51 1.93 -1.62
CA LYS A 45 22.55 2.75 -0.86
C LYS A 45 21.14 2.16 -0.99
N LYS A 46 20.33 2.26 0.06
CA LYS A 46 18.92 1.81 0.03
C LYS A 46 18.15 2.55 -1.07
N CYS A 47 17.28 1.82 -1.78
CA CYS A 47 16.38 2.37 -2.79
C CYS A 47 14.96 1.82 -2.52
N PRO A 48 14.23 2.38 -1.54
CA PRO A 48 12.89 1.91 -1.21
C PRO A 48 11.87 2.32 -2.28
N VAL A 49 10.88 1.48 -2.53
CA VAL A 49 9.76 1.79 -3.44
C VAL A 49 8.52 2.09 -2.61
N PHE A 50 8.15 3.37 -2.54
CA PHE A 50 7.01 3.84 -1.77
C PHE A 50 5.71 3.88 -2.59
N LEU A 51 4.61 3.60 -1.90
CA LEU A 51 3.26 3.54 -2.41
C LEU A 51 2.35 4.50 -1.63
N PHE A 52 1.89 5.55 -2.28
CA PHE A 52 0.85 6.43 -1.75
C PHE A 52 -0.54 5.87 -2.10
N PHE A 53 -1.33 5.54 -1.10
CA PHE A 53 -2.66 4.94 -1.24
C PHE A 53 -3.75 6.00 -1.20
N SER A 54 -4.73 5.87 -2.10
CA SER A 54 -5.94 6.68 -2.09
C SER A 54 -7.12 5.86 -2.63
N VAL A 55 -8.28 5.95 -1.97
CA VAL A 55 -9.51 5.33 -2.44
C VAL A 55 -10.14 6.21 -3.54
N ASN A 56 -10.72 5.57 -4.56
CA ASN A 56 -11.41 6.28 -5.62
C ASN A 56 -12.62 7.02 -5.07
N SER A 57 -12.76 8.29 -5.47
CA SER A 57 -13.84 9.18 -5.02
C SER A 57 -13.86 9.53 -3.53
N SER A 58 -12.86 9.13 -2.72
CA SER A 58 -12.78 9.54 -1.30
C SER A 58 -12.29 10.97 -1.10
N MET A 59 -11.72 11.58 -2.14
CA MET A 59 -11.11 12.92 -2.08
C MET A 59 -9.97 13.05 -1.05
N GLN A 60 -9.36 11.93 -0.64
CA GLN A 60 -8.25 11.89 0.30
C GLN A 60 -7.23 10.81 -0.06
N PHE A 61 -6.02 10.98 0.47
CA PHE A 61 -5.07 9.90 0.64
C PHE A 61 -5.32 9.21 1.98
N VAL A 62 -5.03 7.91 2.05
CA VAL A 62 -5.34 7.07 3.23
C VAL A 62 -4.10 6.44 3.87
N GLY A 63 -2.96 6.44 3.18
CA GLY A 63 -1.74 5.91 3.76
C GLY A 63 -0.55 5.84 2.81
N LEU A 64 0.58 5.47 3.39
CA LEU A 64 1.88 5.28 2.77
C LEU A 64 2.40 3.90 3.16
N ALA A 65 2.81 3.12 2.16
CA ALA A 65 3.47 1.84 2.38
C ALA A 65 4.73 1.70 1.51
N GLU A 66 5.54 0.69 1.79
CA GLU A 66 6.74 0.32 1.03
C GLU A 66 6.60 -1.11 0.50
N ILE A 67 7.06 -1.36 -0.74
CA ILE A 67 7.14 -2.72 -1.29
C ILE A 67 8.32 -3.46 -0.65
N LEU A 68 8.05 -4.62 -0.06
CA LEU A 68 9.08 -5.44 0.59
C LEU A 68 9.63 -6.57 -0.30
N GLY A 69 8.92 -6.93 -1.36
CA GLY A 69 9.25 -8.10 -2.16
C GLY A 69 8.62 -8.07 -3.55
N PRO A 70 9.06 -8.98 -4.43
CA PRO A 70 8.53 -9.10 -5.78
C PRO A 70 7.08 -9.58 -5.76
N VAL A 71 6.42 -9.46 -6.91
CA VAL A 71 5.06 -9.98 -7.10
C VAL A 71 5.09 -11.49 -7.32
N ASP A 72 4.30 -12.23 -6.53
CA ASP A 72 4.03 -13.63 -6.79
C ASP A 72 2.85 -13.77 -7.76
N PHE A 73 3.13 -13.84 -9.06
CA PHE A 73 2.10 -14.01 -10.11
C PHE A 73 1.42 -15.39 -10.13
N LYS A 74 1.90 -16.37 -9.35
CA LYS A 74 1.36 -17.73 -9.35
C LYS A 74 0.25 -17.92 -8.31
N LYS A 75 0.17 -17.02 -7.34
CA LYS A 75 -0.78 -17.09 -6.23
C LYS A 75 -1.73 -15.91 -6.24
N THR A 76 -2.94 -16.12 -5.72
CA THR A 76 -3.98 -15.11 -5.62
C THR A 76 -4.59 -15.16 -4.23
N MET A 77 -4.94 -13.99 -3.69
CA MET A 77 -5.72 -13.92 -2.46
C MET A 77 -7.20 -13.84 -2.79
N ASP A 78 -8.02 -14.59 -2.07
CA ASP A 78 -9.48 -14.70 -2.28
C ASP A 78 -10.30 -13.72 -1.41
N PHE A 79 -9.63 -13.00 -0.51
CA PHE A 79 -10.28 -12.08 0.41
C PHE A 79 -10.60 -10.72 -0.22
N TRP A 80 -10.02 -10.40 -1.38
CA TRP A 80 -10.30 -9.14 -2.07
C TRP A 80 -11.79 -8.97 -2.39
N ARG A 81 -12.26 -7.72 -2.50
CA ARG A 81 -13.65 -7.45 -2.86
C ARG A 81 -14.00 -7.94 -4.26
N ARG A 82 -13.02 -7.97 -5.17
CA ARG A 82 -13.16 -8.50 -6.54
C ARG A 82 -12.22 -9.68 -6.73
N ASP A 83 -12.74 -10.79 -7.23
CA ASP A 83 -11.98 -12.02 -7.54
C ASP A 83 -11.12 -11.89 -8.82
N LYS A 84 -10.64 -10.67 -9.13
CA LYS A 84 -9.96 -10.34 -10.40
C LYS A 84 -8.48 -10.08 -10.25
N TRP A 85 -7.98 -9.97 -9.02
CA TRP A 85 -6.60 -9.59 -8.78
C TRP A 85 -5.73 -10.86 -8.77
N ASN A 86 -4.97 -11.03 -9.86
CA ASN A 86 -4.00 -12.12 -9.96
C ASN A 86 -2.62 -11.62 -9.54
N GLY A 87 -1.99 -12.35 -8.62
CA GLY A 87 -0.75 -11.97 -7.98
C GLY A 87 -0.93 -11.02 -6.80
N PHE A 88 0.02 -11.07 -5.88
CA PHE A 88 0.15 -10.13 -4.78
C PHE A 88 1.63 -9.95 -4.42
N PHE A 89 1.94 -8.91 -3.67
CA PHE A 89 3.27 -8.65 -3.14
C PHE A 89 3.18 -8.13 -1.70
N PRO A 90 4.20 -8.39 -0.86
CA PRO A 90 4.22 -7.91 0.51
C PRO A 90 4.50 -6.41 0.58
N VAL A 91 3.84 -5.73 1.50
CA VAL A 91 4.03 -4.29 1.78
C VAL A 91 4.20 -4.04 3.27
N MET A 92 4.90 -2.97 3.63
CA MET A 92 5.00 -2.44 4.99
C MET A 92 4.30 -1.09 5.07
N TRP A 93 3.30 -0.95 5.94
CA TRP A 93 2.63 0.33 6.17
C TRP A 93 3.47 1.21 7.09
N HIS A 94 3.82 2.40 6.61
CA HIS A 94 4.54 3.41 7.39
C HIS A 94 3.59 4.41 8.02
N ILE A 95 2.52 4.78 7.30
CA ILE A 95 1.55 5.78 7.74
C ILE A 95 0.15 5.34 7.31
N ILE A 96 -0.81 5.36 8.23
CA ILE A 96 -2.24 5.10 7.95
C ILE A 96 -3.05 6.27 8.51
N LYS A 97 -3.41 7.22 7.63
CA LYS A 97 -4.16 8.42 8.01
C LYS A 97 -4.90 9.04 6.84
N ASP A 98 -6.02 9.68 7.12
CA ASP A 98 -6.80 10.40 6.13
C ASP A 98 -6.23 11.81 5.92
N ILE A 99 -5.75 12.07 4.70
CA ILE A 99 -5.18 13.37 4.33
C ILE A 99 -5.96 13.96 3.15
N PRO A 100 -6.68 15.08 3.34
CA PRO A 100 -7.51 15.66 2.31
C PRO A 100 -6.72 16.06 1.06
N ASN A 101 -7.27 15.77 -0.12
CA ASN A 101 -6.65 16.08 -1.41
C ASN A 101 -6.29 17.56 -1.59
N LYS A 102 -6.99 18.48 -0.91
CA LYS A 102 -6.73 19.93 -0.99
C LYS A 102 -5.26 20.27 -0.73
N LEU A 103 -4.58 19.50 0.13
CA LEU A 103 -3.18 19.71 0.48
C LEU A 103 -2.22 19.32 -0.65
N PHE A 104 -2.63 18.45 -1.57
CA PHE A 104 -1.76 17.92 -2.63
C PHE A 104 -2.03 18.56 -4.01
N ARG A 105 -3.04 19.43 -4.15
CA ARG A 105 -3.47 19.96 -5.45
C ARG A 105 -2.43 20.80 -6.18
N HIS A 106 -1.47 21.37 -5.45
CA HIS A 106 -0.39 22.17 -6.03
C HIS A 106 0.72 21.32 -6.65
N ILE A 107 0.82 20.04 -6.27
CA ILE A 107 1.83 19.12 -6.78
C ILE A 107 1.38 18.61 -8.14
N THR A 108 2.03 19.05 -9.21
CA THR A 108 1.73 18.64 -10.59
C THR A 108 2.75 17.62 -11.11
N LEU A 109 2.28 16.69 -11.93
CA LEU A 109 3.11 15.62 -12.50
C LEU A 109 3.36 15.83 -13.99
N GLU A 110 4.60 16.10 -14.37
CA GLU A 110 5.03 16.30 -15.77
C GLU A 110 4.76 15.07 -16.63
N ASN A 111 5.02 13.88 -16.08
CA ASN A 111 4.74 12.58 -16.70
C ASN A 111 3.23 12.21 -16.73
N ASN A 112 2.34 13.12 -16.34
CA ASN A 112 0.89 12.95 -16.37
C ASN A 112 0.18 14.22 -16.84
N TYR A 113 0.65 14.80 -17.95
CA TYR A 113 0.05 15.98 -18.60
C TYR A 113 -0.04 17.21 -17.69
N ASN A 114 0.92 17.37 -16.76
CA ASN A 114 0.94 18.43 -15.75
C ASN A 114 -0.34 18.50 -14.90
N ARG A 115 -1.07 17.39 -14.78
CA ARG A 115 -2.25 17.32 -13.90
C ARG A 115 -1.80 17.25 -12.44
N PRO A 116 -2.61 17.78 -11.51
CA PRO A 116 -2.35 17.59 -10.09
C PRO A 116 -2.25 16.10 -9.73
N VAL A 117 -1.38 15.76 -8.77
CA VAL A 117 -1.13 14.37 -8.35
C VAL A 117 -2.40 13.66 -7.89
N THR A 118 -3.41 14.40 -7.43
CA THR A 118 -4.74 13.89 -7.04
C THR A 118 -5.54 13.28 -8.20
N TYR A 119 -5.18 13.57 -9.46
CA TYR A 119 -5.78 12.98 -10.68
C TYR A 119 -5.04 11.75 -11.20
N SER A 120 -4.03 11.28 -10.46
CA SER A 120 -3.26 10.10 -10.82
C SER A 120 -4.14 8.85 -10.89
N LYS A 121 -3.92 8.04 -11.93
CA LYS A 121 -4.49 6.69 -12.04
C LYS A 121 -3.71 5.71 -11.16
N ASP A 122 -4.24 4.49 -11.04
CA ASP A 122 -3.52 3.41 -10.39
C ASP A 122 -2.15 3.20 -11.06
N THR A 123 -1.13 2.95 -10.24
CA THR A 123 0.29 2.79 -10.62
C THR A 123 0.91 3.95 -11.40
N GLN A 124 0.32 5.15 -11.36
CA GLN A 124 1.00 6.37 -11.81
C GLN A 124 2.30 6.56 -11.03
N GLU A 125 3.38 6.78 -11.76
CA GLU A 125 4.69 7.06 -11.19
C GLU A 125 4.77 8.53 -10.80
N ILE A 126 5.35 8.79 -9.64
CA ILE A 126 5.52 10.13 -9.07
C ILE A 126 7.02 10.38 -9.04
N GLY A 127 7.48 11.47 -9.66
CA GLY A 127 8.89 11.83 -9.66
C GLY A 127 9.41 12.07 -8.25
N LEU A 128 10.71 11.87 -8.04
CA LEU A 128 11.33 11.99 -6.72
C LEU A 128 11.05 13.35 -6.03
N PRO A 129 11.18 14.52 -6.71
CA PRO A 129 10.89 15.80 -6.06
C PRO A 129 9.45 15.90 -5.54
N GLN A 130 8.47 15.50 -6.37
CA GLN A 130 7.06 15.50 -6.00
C GLN A 130 6.76 14.46 -4.91
N GLY A 131 7.41 13.30 -4.95
CA GLY A 131 7.28 12.26 -3.93
C GLY A 131 7.78 12.72 -2.56
N LEU A 132 8.90 13.45 -2.51
CA LEU A 132 9.44 14.03 -1.28
C LEU A 132 8.51 15.11 -0.71
N GLU A 133 7.94 15.96 -1.56
CA GLU A 133 6.95 16.96 -1.14
C GLU A 133 5.69 16.30 -0.56
N MET A 134 5.17 15.26 -1.24
CA MET A 134 4.08 14.45 -0.72
C MET A 134 4.44 13.83 0.63
N LEU A 135 5.65 13.27 0.77
CA LEU A 135 6.10 12.66 2.03
C LEU A 135 6.13 13.67 3.19
N ASN A 136 6.59 14.90 2.93
CA ASN A 136 6.56 15.96 3.95
C ASN A 136 5.13 16.29 4.38
N ILE A 137 4.18 16.42 3.44
CA ILE A 137 2.76 16.61 3.78
C ILE A 137 2.24 15.43 4.61
N PHE A 138 2.60 14.20 4.22
CA PHE A 138 2.29 13.00 4.98
C PHE A 138 2.95 12.96 6.36
N LYS A 139 4.08 13.62 6.60
CA LYS A 139 4.69 13.69 7.92
C LYS A 139 4.02 14.76 8.78
N ASP A 140 3.85 15.96 8.22
CA ASP A 140 3.47 17.17 8.96
C ASP A 140 1.97 17.27 9.24
N TYR A 141 1.12 16.60 8.45
CA TYR A 141 -0.32 16.63 8.67
C TYR A 141 -0.70 15.96 10.00
N HIS A 142 -1.24 16.73 10.94
CA HIS A 142 -1.81 16.19 12.17
C HIS A 142 -3.11 15.46 11.85
N GLN A 143 -3.14 14.16 12.13
CA GLN A 143 -4.28 13.30 11.82
C GLN A 143 -5.50 13.67 12.67
N GLU A 144 -6.68 13.63 12.05
CA GLU A 144 -7.98 13.72 12.73
C GLU A 144 -8.75 12.38 12.68
N THR A 145 -8.58 11.61 11.60
CA THR A 145 -9.22 10.29 11.40
C THR A 145 -8.32 9.34 10.59
N SER A 146 -8.55 8.03 10.70
CA SER A 146 -8.06 7.04 9.75
C SER A 146 -8.92 5.79 9.68
N LEU A 147 -8.61 4.93 8.71
CA LEU A 147 -9.13 3.57 8.60
C LEU A 147 -9.07 2.77 9.91
N LEU A 148 -8.10 3.05 10.78
CA LEU A 148 -7.94 2.32 12.04
C LEU A 148 -9.10 2.58 13.01
N ASP A 149 -9.75 3.75 12.92
CA ASP A 149 -10.92 4.10 13.72
C ASP A 149 -12.11 3.19 13.38
N ASP A 150 -12.22 2.78 12.11
CA ASP A 150 -13.28 1.92 11.59
C ASP A 150 -12.86 0.44 11.43
N PHE A 151 -11.69 0.04 11.95
CA PHE A 151 -11.12 -1.29 11.69
C PHE A 151 -12.06 -2.44 12.09
N ASN A 152 -12.73 -2.33 13.25
CA ASN A 152 -13.67 -3.33 13.74
C ASN A 152 -14.88 -3.52 12.81
N PHE A 153 -15.33 -2.44 12.16
CA PHE A 153 -16.43 -2.52 11.21
C PHE A 153 -16.06 -3.40 10.00
N TYR A 154 -14.83 -3.24 9.48
CA TYR A 154 -14.34 -4.06 8.38
C TYR A 154 -14.06 -5.51 8.79
N GLU A 155 -13.56 -5.76 10.01
CA GLU A 155 -13.41 -7.10 10.57
C GLU A 155 -14.74 -7.88 10.62
N GLU A 156 -15.80 -7.23 11.11
CA GLU A 156 -17.13 -7.83 11.18
C GLU A 156 -17.73 -8.08 9.78
N MET A 157 -17.52 -7.14 8.86
CA MET A 157 -17.97 -7.28 7.48
C MET A 157 -17.28 -8.46 6.77
N GLU A 158 -15.97 -8.62 6.97
CA GLU A 158 -15.21 -9.77 6.45
C GLU A 158 -15.72 -11.09 7.02
N ARG A 159 -15.87 -11.18 8.34
CA ARG A 159 -16.39 -12.38 9.03
C ARG A 159 -17.76 -12.78 8.50
N THR A 160 -18.64 -11.79 8.29
CA THR A 160 -19.98 -12.00 7.74
C THR A 160 -19.91 -12.52 6.31
N ARG A 161 -19.00 -12.02 5.47
CA ARG A 161 -18.78 -12.49 4.10
C ARG A 161 -18.29 -13.94 4.09
N ILE A 162 -17.28 -14.28 4.89
CA ILE A 162 -16.75 -15.65 5.01
C ILE A 162 -17.85 -16.62 5.45
N THR A 163 -18.60 -16.27 6.49
CA THR A 163 -19.71 -17.09 7.00
C THR A 163 -20.78 -17.34 5.93
N ARG A 164 -21.10 -16.33 5.12
CA ARG A 164 -22.05 -16.47 3.99
C ARG A 164 -21.48 -17.36 2.88
N CYS A 165 -20.19 -17.27 2.57
CA CYS A 165 -19.54 -18.12 1.57
C CYS A 165 -19.48 -19.60 2.03
N ALA A 166 -19.16 -19.84 3.31
CA ALA A 166 -19.16 -21.17 3.91
C ALA A 166 -20.55 -21.82 3.87
N LYS A 167 -21.61 -21.07 4.21
CA LYS A 167 -23.01 -21.55 4.09
C LYS A 167 -23.44 -21.85 2.65
N LYS A 168 -22.75 -21.32 1.64
CA LYS A 168 -22.99 -21.55 0.21
C LYS A 168 -22.08 -22.63 -0.40
N GLY A 169 -21.27 -23.34 0.39
CA GLY A 169 -20.43 -24.44 -0.09
C GLY A 169 -19.28 -24.03 -1.01
N ARG A 170 -18.83 -22.77 -0.97
CA ARG A 170 -17.61 -22.33 -1.69
C ARG A 170 -16.40 -22.48 -0.78
N ASN A 171 -15.37 -23.20 -1.24
CA ASN A 171 -14.12 -23.45 -0.50
C ASN A 171 -13.48 -22.14 -0.01
N ALA A 172 -13.22 -22.07 1.30
CA ALA A 172 -12.63 -20.92 2.00
C ALA A 172 -11.20 -21.21 2.50
N ASN A 173 -10.42 -21.98 1.72
CA ASN A 173 -9.14 -22.53 2.17
C ASN A 173 -7.95 -21.55 2.01
N SER A 174 -8.07 -20.46 1.24
CA SER A 174 -6.93 -19.59 0.91
C SER A 174 -6.57 -18.58 2.01
N THR A 175 -7.52 -18.19 2.86
CA THR A 175 -7.29 -17.25 3.98
C THR A 175 -6.23 -17.73 4.98
N ASN A 176 -6.03 -19.05 5.12
CA ASN A 176 -5.05 -19.62 6.05
C ASN A 176 -3.62 -19.60 5.50
N GLU A 177 -3.42 -19.59 4.19
CA GLU A 177 -2.07 -19.62 3.60
C GLU A 177 -1.36 -18.27 3.73
N ALA A 178 -2.07 -17.14 3.61
CA ALA A 178 -1.49 -15.81 3.83
C ALA A 178 -0.99 -15.62 5.27
N ASN A 179 -1.80 -16.05 6.24
CA ASN A 179 -1.43 -16.03 7.65
C ASN A 179 -0.26 -16.98 7.96
N ALA A 180 -0.23 -18.18 7.36
CA ALA A 180 0.84 -19.15 7.60
C ALA A 180 2.18 -18.79 6.91
N LEU A 181 2.14 -18.14 5.74
CA LEU A 181 3.35 -17.78 4.98
C LEU A 181 4.11 -16.57 5.57
N PHE A 182 3.42 -15.67 6.30
CA PHE A 182 4.04 -14.45 6.84
C PHE A 182 3.99 -14.33 8.38
N PHE A 183 3.03 -14.94 9.06
CA PHE A 183 2.82 -14.77 10.52
C PHE A 183 3.03 -16.06 11.32
N GLY A 184 3.99 -16.89 10.91
CA GLY A 184 4.44 -18.04 11.68
C GLY A 184 4.94 -17.62 13.07
N SER A 185 4.05 -17.70 14.06
CA SER A 185 4.19 -17.34 15.49
C SER A 185 3.83 -15.88 15.81
N GLY A 186 2.74 -15.73 16.57
CA GLY A 186 2.22 -14.44 17.01
C GLY A 186 3.23 -13.60 17.77
N ALA A 187 3.39 -12.36 17.30
CA ALA A 187 3.86 -11.24 18.08
C ALA A 187 2.95 -10.04 17.78
N ARG A 188 2.74 -9.25 18.82
CA ARG A 188 1.67 -8.26 18.98
C ARG A 188 1.87 -7.09 18.02
N LEU A 189 0.76 -6.55 17.52
CA LEU A 189 0.61 -5.25 16.84
C LEU A 189 1.06 -4.03 17.68
N SER A 190 1.90 -4.21 18.70
CA SER A 190 2.28 -3.17 19.66
C SER A 190 3.76 -2.78 19.65
N ASP A 191 4.66 -3.52 19.00
CA ASP A 191 6.12 -3.31 19.18
C ASP A 191 6.91 -2.86 17.92
N ASP A 192 6.26 -2.65 16.77
CA ASP A 192 6.95 -2.28 15.52
C ASP A 192 6.88 -0.78 15.15
N PHE A 193 6.63 0.11 16.13
CA PHE A 193 6.86 1.56 15.98
C PHE A 193 8.35 1.94 16.12
N LYS A 194 9.25 1.17 15.48
CA LYS A 194 10.66 1.52 15.30
C LYS A 194 10.92 1.87 13.83
N SER A 195 11.48 3.01 13.46
CA SER A 195 11.54 4.33 14.06
C SER A 195 11.57 5.32 12.88
N MET A 196 10.94 6.46 13.02
CA MET A 196 10.93 7.55 12.04
C MET A 196 12.36 8.02 11.67
N GLU A 197 13.34 7.76 12.54
CA GLU A 197 14.77 8.01 12.32
C GLU A 197 15.36 7.10 11.22
N SER A 198 14.83 5.90 10.98
CA SER A 198 15.31 5.03 9.90
C SER A 198 14.94 5.56 8.51
N LEU A 199 13.77 6.21 8.42
CA LEU A 199 13.33 6.91 7.21
C LEU A 199 14.20 8.16 6.98
N GLU A 200 14.47 8.95 8.01
CA GLU A 200 15.36 10.12 7.93
C GLU A 200 16.79 9.74 7.52
N ALA A 201 17.35 8.67 8.09
CA ALA A 201 18.68 8.16 7.73
C ALA A 201 18.76 7.65 6.29
N SER A 202 17.68 7.07 5.76
CA SER A 202 17.59 6.67 4.34
C SER A 202 17.54 7.89 3.41
N MET A 203 16.91 8.98 3.86
CA MET A 203 16.76 10.23 3.10
C MET A 203 18.05 11.07 3.07
N GLU A 204 18.81 11.14 4.15
CA GLU A 204 20.10 11.85 4.19
C GLU A 204 21.16 11.20 3.29
N SER A 205 21.15 9.87 3.18
CA SER A 205 22.06 9.14 2.28
C SER A 205 21.83 9.46 0.79
N THR A 206 20.65 9.96 0.42
CA THR A 206 20.29 10.29 -0.98
C THR A 206 20.67 11.73 -1.38
N ARG A 207 21.12 12.57 -0.44
CA ARG A 207 21.52 13.98 -0.71
C ARG A 207 23.00 14.19 -1.06
N LEU A 208 23.76 13.13 -1.33
CA LEU A 208 25.16 13.18 -1.78
C LEU A 208 25.37 12.31 -3.02
#